data_AF-A0A9E7FCS0-F1
#
_entry.id   AF-A0A9E7FCS0-F1
#
_cell.length_a   1.000
_cell.length_b   1.000
_cell.length_c   1.000
_cell.angle_alpha   90.00
_cell.angle_beta   90.00
_cell.angle_gamma   90.00
#
_symmetry.space_group_name_H-M   'P 1'
#
loop_
_entity.id
_entity.type
_entity.pdbx_description
1 polymer ?
#
loop_
_entity_poly.entity_id
_entity_poly.type
_entity_poly.pdbx_seq_one_letter_code
_entity_poly.pdbx_strand_id
1 'polypeptide(L)'
;MGPRVTQSLDPAHALPPWLLCDSAAQVWTRVSSPSVMLALDLGPEVVIKGARGQRANPRRTIPPSMAPHSLSFVLLVVVVAAAACVRGSSGCPTSDRDALLAFRSALSEKRLGMFSSWTGDDCCSQWYGVSCDPTTGRVADVSLRGESQDPIIARSGLSRGLMYGRISPEICRLDRLTTLILTDWKQISGPVPPCLTSLPFLRILDLVGNRLSGPVPDDIGNLSRLTVLNVANNQISGSIPTSLPALSSLVHLDLSNNQISGPIPGDFGNLRMLSRALLSRNRISGGIPSSVGHMARLADLDLAHNRISGEIPGSLGSVPVLSSLSLGSNRLTGQIPTALLSSRGLGILNLSRNAMEGEIPDVFGSHSYYTALDLSHNQLSGPVPKTLETAAFVGHLDLSQNHLCGPIPTASPFDHLEAASFANNDCLCGGPLPACK
;
A
#
# COMPACT_ATOMS: atom_id res chain seq x y z
N MET A 1 -34.44 24.71 62.63
CA MET A 1 -33.84 25.53 61.55
C MET A 1 -32.36 25.18 61.47
N GLY A 2 -31.80 25.08 60.28
CA GLY A 2 -30.38 24.79 60.03
C GLY A 2 -30.01 25.23 58.61
N PRO A 3 -28.77 25.67 58.34
CA PRO A 3 -28.43 26.39 57.12
C PRO A 3 -28.37 25.48 55.88
N ARG A 4 -28.78 26.03 54.73
CA ARG A 4 -28.50 25.42 53.42
C ARG A 4 -27.05 25.69 53.05
N VAL A 5 -26.30 24.64 52.70
CA VAL A 5 -25.03 24.78 51.98
C VAL A 5 -25.31 24.65 50.49
N THR A 6 -25.16 25.74 49.74
CA THR A 6 -25.14 25.73 48.28
C THR A 6 -23.71 25.57 47.80
N GLN A 7 -23.36 24.42 47.22
CA GLN A 7 -22.06 24.24 46.58
C GLN A 7 -21.97 25.07 45.29
N SER A 8 -20.82 25.68 45.06
CA SER A 8 -20.48 26.38 43.81
C SER A 8 -20.13 25.38 42.71
N LEU A 9 -20.40 25.77 41.46
CA LEU A 9 -20.01 25.02 40.26
C LEU A 9 -18.60 25.45 39.81
N ASP A 10 -17.65 24.51 39.80
CA ASP A 10 -16.36 24.66 39.13
C ASP A 10 -16.41 24.04 37.71
N PRO A 11 -16.01 24.77 36.65
CA PRO A 11 -16.03 24.26 35.27
C PRO A 11 -14.71 23.57 34.89
N ALA A 12 -14.52 22.32 35.31
CA ALA A 12 -13.25 21.60 35.16
C ALA A 12 -13.31 20.35 34.24
N HIS A 13 -13.49 20.54 32.92
CA HIS A 13 -13.24 19.51 31.91
C HIS A 13 -12.67 20.08 30.59
N ALA A 14 -11.47 20.66 30.65
CA ALA A 14 -10.62 20.77 29.46
C ALA A 14 -9.97 19.40 29.18
N LEU A 15 -9.91 18.98 27.92
CA LEU A 15 -9.20 17.75 27.53
C LEU A 15 -7.68 17.96 27.59
N PRO A 16 -6.89 16.93 27.96
CA PRO A 16 -5.44 17.06 28.10
C PRO A 16 -4.74 17.18 26.73
N PRO A 17 -3.59 17.88 26.63
CA PRO A 17 -2.98 18.24 25.33
C PRO A 17 -2.62 17.08 24.41
N TRP A 18 -2.38 15.87 24.94
CA TRP A 18 -2.03 14.70 24.13
C TRP A 18 -3.13 14.24 23.16
N LEU A 19 -4.40 14.61 23.38
CA LEU A 19 -5.48 14.40 22.41
C LEU A 19 -5.37 15.28 21.15
N LEU A 20 -4.58 16.35 21.18
CA LEU A 20 -4.33 17.17 19.99
C LEU A 20 -3.25 16.56 19.09
N CYS A 21 -2.34 15.73 19.63
CA CYS A 21 -1.29 15.06 18.86
C CYS A 21 -1.85 14.02 17.85
N ASP A 22 -3.03 13.44 18.10
CA ASP A 22 -3.74 12.63 17.09
C ASP A 22 -4.11 13.43 15.82
N SER A 23 -4.10 14.76 15.86
CA SER A 23 -4.26 15.61 14.68
C SER A 23 -3.08 15.50 13.72
N ALA A 24 -1.86 15.26 14.23
CA ALA A 24 -0.71 14.96 13.39
C ALA A 24 -0.93 13.64 12.64
N ALA A 25 -1.42 12.60 13.32
CA ALA A 25 -1.78 11.32 12.70
C ALA A 25 -2.86 11.45 11.61
N GLN A 26 -3.69 12.49 11.63
CA GLN A 26 -4.61 12.82 10.53
C GLN A 26 -3.90 13.38 9.27
N VAL A 27 -2.70 13.94 9.39
CA VAL A 27 -1.85 14.29 8.23
C VAL A 27 -1.28 13.00 7.62
N TRP A 28 -0.68 12.14 8.44
CA TRP A 28 -0.09 10.85 8.02
C TRP A 28 -1.11 9.92 7.33
N THR A 29 -2.38 9.96 7.75
CA THR A 29 -3.48 9.16 7.13
C THR A 29 -4.14 9.82 5.92
N ARG A 30 -3.99 11.13 5.70
CA ARG A 30 -4.53 11.82 4.50
C ARG A 30 -3.65 11.64 3.26
N VAL A 31 -2.33 11.49 3.43
CA VAL A 31 -1.40 11.22 2.32
C VAL A 31 -1.53 9.77 1.82
N SER A 32 -2.04 8.86 2.65
CA SER A 32 -2.09 7.40 2.42
C SER A 32 -3.47 6.85 2.03
N SER A 33 -4.41 7.70 1.60
CA SER A 33 -5.77 7.28 1.20
C SER A 33 -5.78 6.49 -0.13
N PRO A 34 -6.29 5.23 -0.17
CA PRO A 34 -6.25 4.39 -1.38
C PRO A 34 -7.07 4.93 -2.57
N SER A 35 -8.11 5.71 -2.31
CA SER A 35 -9.17 6.10 -3.26
C SER A 35 -8.72 6.93 -4.48
N VAL A 36 -7.46 7.41 -4.52
CA VAL A 36 -6.94 8.25 -5.61
C VAL A 36 -5.93 7.50 -6.51
N MET A 37 -5.35 6.39 -6.03
CA MET A 37 -4.19 5.76 -6.69
C MET A 37 -4.54 4.75 -7.79
N LEU A 38 -5.84 4.56 -8.10
CA LEU A 38 -6.33 3.64 -9.14
C LEU A 38 -6.53 4.32 -10.52
N ALA A 39 -6.03 5.55 -10.67
CA ALA A 39 -6.23 6.41 -11.85
C ALA A 39 -4.93 6.96 -12.44
N LEU A 40 -3.88 6.14 -12.55
CA LEU A 40 -2.68 6.46 -13.33
C LEU A 40 -2.27 5.33 -14.29
N ASP A 41 -2.36 5.67 -15.57
CA ASP A 41 -1.64 5.16 -16.74
C ASP A 41 -1.74 3.67 -17.14
N LEU A 42 -2.80 3.38 -17.89
CA LEU A 42 -2.74 2.48 -19.05
C LEU A 42 -3.37 3.19 -20.26
N GLY A 43 -2.68 4.20 -20.79
CA GLY A 43 -3.10 4.89 -22.02
C GLY A 43 -3.02 3.99 -23.28
N PRO A 44 -3.97 4.06 -24.22
CA PRO A 44 -3.94 3.28 -25.45
C PRO A 44 -3.01 3.89 -26.53
N GLU A 45 -2.43 3.06 -27.39
CA GLU A 45 -1.64 3.51 -28.54
C GLU A 45 -2.49 4.29 -29.56
N VAL A 46 -2.28 5.61 -29.67
CA VAL A 46 -2.85 6.43 -30.75
C VAL A 46 -1.78 6.65 -31.83
N VAL A 47 -1.88 5.89 -32.93
CA VAL A 47 -0.93 5.96 -34.05
C VAL A 47 -1.12 7.24 -34.86
N ILE A 48 -0.34 8.28 -34.56
CA ILE A 48 -0.27 9.51 -35.36
C ILE A 48 0.87 9.40 -36.39
N LYS A 49 0.55 9.07 -37.65
CA LYS A 49 1.49 9.22 -38.77
C LYS A 49 1.36 10.61 -39.40
N GLY A 50 2.37 11.45 -39.21
CA GLY A 50 2.42 12.81 -39.74
C GLY A 50 2.61 12.90 -41.25
N ALA A 51 2.24 14.03 -41.84
CA ALA A 51 2.32 14.29 -43.27
C ALA A 51 3.41 15.34 -43.63
N ARG A 52 4.34 14.94 -44.51
CA ARG A 52 5.29 15.73 -45.34
C ARG A 52 6.13 14.72 -46.13
N GLY A 53 6.38 14.77 -47.44
CA GLY A 53 5.81 15.62 -48.49
C GLY A 53 6.85 16.40 -49.30
N GLN A 54 7.49 15.78 -50.32
CA GLN A 54 8.09 16.49 -51.47
C GLN A 54 8.48 15.61 -52.68
N ARG A 55 7.99 16.02 -53.87
CA ARG A 55 8.65 16.09 -55.20
C ARG A 55 9.30 14.85 -55.90
N ALA A 56 8.64 14.50 -57.02
CA ALA A 56 9.17 14.50 -58.41
C ALA A 56 9.65 13.19 -59.11
N ASN A 57 9.28 13.14 -60.40
CA ASN A 57 9.39 12.08 -61.44
C ASN A 57 10.58 12.44 -62.42
N PRO A 58 10.82 11.85 -63.63
CA PRO A 58 10.19 10.73 -64.36
C PRO A 58 11.13 9.77 -65.19
N ARG A 59 10.51 8.86 -65.99
CA ARG A 59 11.08 7.97 -67.07
C ARG A 59 11.74 6.68 -66.53
N ARG A 60 11.75 5.50 -67.19
CA ARG A 60 11.32 4.94 -68.51
C ARG A 60 11.28 3.36 -68.36
N THR A 61 10.74 2.43 -69.18
CA THR A 61 10.04 2.34 -70.50
C THR A 61 9.16 1.04 -70.54
N ILE A 62 8.65 0.61 -71.71
CA ILE A 62 7.92 -0.65 -72.06
C ILE A 62 8.25 -0.99 -73.55
N PRO A 63 7.80 -2.09 -74.22
CA PRO A 63 7.20 -3.40 -73.85
C PRO A 63 8.02 -4.57 -74.51
N PRO A 64 7.51 -5.74 -75.01
CA PRO A 64 6.22 -6.45 -74.84
C PRO A 64 6.34 -7.97 -74.52
N SER A 65 5.23 -8.71 -74.73
CA SER A 65 5.09 -10.19 -74.78
C SER A 65 4.73 -10.85 -73.43
N MET A 66 3.74 -11.75 -73.30
CA MET A 66 2.65 -12.14 -74.24
C MET A 66 1.40 -12.69 -73.50
N ALA A 67 0.41 -13.15 -74.25
CA ALA A 67 -0.82 -13.87 -73.86
C ALA A 67 -1.09 -14.97 -74.94
N PRO A 68 -2.18 -15.80 -74.99
CA PRO A 68 -3.44 -15.71 -74.22
C PRO A 68 -4.16 -17.05 -73.83
N HIS A 69 -5.35 -16.90 -73.24
CA HIS A 69 -6.44 -17.90 -73.06
C HIS A 69 -6.18 -19.05 -72.04
N SER A 70 -7.20 -19.71 -71.48
CA SER A 70 -8.65 -19.71 -71.79
C SER A 70 -9.57 -19.61 -70.55
N LEU A 71 -10.81 -19.13 -70.73
CA LEU A 71 -11.84 -19.17 -69.69
C LEU A 71 -12.44 -20.59 -69.55
N SER A 72 -12.91 -20.93 -68.35
CA SER A 72 -14.14 -21.71 -68.20
C SER A 72 -14.88 -21.29 -66.94
N PHE A 73 -16.19 -21.06 -67.05
CA PHE A 73 -17.08 -20.76 -65.92
C PHE A 73 -17.55 -22.08 -65.30
N VAL A 74 -17.26 -22.31 -64.02
CA VAL A 74 -17.99 -23.29 -63.20
C VAL A 74 -18.49 -22.59 -61.95
N LEU A 75 -19.79 -22.28 -61.94
CA LEU A 75 -20.51 -21.76 -60.79
C LEU A 75 -20.71 -22.89 -59.78
N LEU A 76 -19.78 -23.08 -58.85
CA LEU A 76 -20.01 -23.91 -57.67
C LEU A 76 -20.36 -23.02 -56.47
N VAL A 77 -21.50 -23.30 -55.85
CA VAL A 77 -22.03 -22.53 -54.72
C VAL A 77 -21.05 -22.60 -53.56
N VAL A 78 -20.50 -21.45 -53.18
CA VAL A 78 -19.87 -21.31 -51.85
C VAL A 78 -20.99 -21.41 -50.84
N VAL A 79 -21.22 -22.62 -50.32
CA VAL A 79 -21.92 -22.80 -49.06
C VAL A 79 -21.01 -22.17 -48.01
N VAL A 80 -21.22 -20.87 -47.78
CA VAL A 80 -20.85 -20.25 -46.52
C VAL A 80 -21.67 -21.00 -45.50
N ALA A 81 -21.07 -22.04 -44.93
CA ALA A 81 -21.45 -22.53 -43.63
C ALA A 81 -21.27 -21.31 -42.72
N ALA A 82 -22.37 -20.59 -42.51
CA ALA A 82 -22.55 -19.85 -41.29
C ALA A 82 -22.45 -20.90 -40.19
N ALA A 83 -21.23 -21.10 -39.69
CA ALA A 83 -21.02 -21.13 -38.28
C ALA A 83 -21.72 -19.89 -37.75
N ALA A 84 -23.02 -20.03 -37.49
CA ALA A 84 -23.73 -19.11 -36.64
C ALA A 84 -22.83 -18.96 -35.42
N CYS A 85 -22.50 -17.72 -35.06
CA CYS A 85 -21.98 -17.48 -33.74
C CYS A 85 -23.08 -17.90 -32.78
N VAL A 86 -23.07 -19.19 -32.41
CA VAL A 86 -23.64 -19.69 -31.18
C VAL A 86 -23.00 -18.80 -30.14
N ARG A 87 -23.75 -17.78 -29.73
CA ARG A 87 -23.44 -17.01 -28.55
C ARG A 87 -23.51 -18.05 -27.45
N GLY A 88 -22.36 -18.63 -27.12
CA GLY A 88 -22.22 -19.53 -25.97
C GLY A 88 -22.90 -18.82 -24.81
N SER A 89 -23.71 -19.57 -24.05
CA SER A 89 -24.52 -19.07 -22.95
C SER A 89 -23.81 -17.93 -22.24
N SER A 90 -24.41 -16.73 -22.17
CA SER A 90 -23.71 -15.49 -21.82
C SER A 90 -23.14 -15.44 -20.39
N GLY A 91 -23.36 -16.50 -19.61
CA GLY A 91 -22.76 -16.73 -18.32
C GLY A 91 -21.47 -17.54 -18.33
N CYS A 92 -20.87 -17.57 -17.14
CA CYS A 92 -19.69 -18.37 -16.86
C CYS A 92 -20.01 -19.88 -16.90
N PRO A 93 -19.01 -20.75 -17.10
CA PRO A 93 -19.19 -22.20 -17.01
C PRO A 93 -19.76 -22.64 -15.65
N THR A 94 -20.52 -23.74 -15.67
CA THR A 94 -21.09 -24.40 -14.48
C THR A 94 -20.09 -24.56 -13.34
N SER A 95 -18.83 -24.92 -13.63
CA SER A 95 -17.75 -25.03 -12.63
C SER A 95 -17.54 -23.75 -11.82
N ASP A 96 -17.59 -22.60 -12.48
CA ASP A 96 -17.26 -21.29 -11.92
C ASP A 96 -18.47 -20.73 -11.19
N ARG A 97 -19.66 -20.88 -11.80
CA ARG A 97 -20.95 -20.54 -11.19
C ARG A 97 -21.17 -21.31 -9.89
N ASP A 98 -20.92 -22.62 -9.89
CA ASP A 98 -21.14 -23.48 -8.73
C ASP A 98 -20.09 -23.21 -7.64
N ALA A 99 -18.83 -22.92 -8.02
CA ALA A 99 -17.79 -22.45 -7.10
C ALA A 99 -18.15 -21.10 -6.46
N LEU A 100 -18.67 -20.13 -7.23
CA LEU A 100 -19.16 -18.86 -6.71
C LEU A 100 -20.35 -19.06 -5.76
N LEU A 101 -21.30 -19.94 -6.07
CA LEU A 101 -22.42 -20.25 -5.17
C LEU A 101 -21.94 -20.93 -3.87
N ALA A 102 -20.92 -21.79 -3.93
CA ALA A 102 -20.31 -22.42 -2.76
C ALA A 102 -19.34 -21.49 -1.98
N PHE A 103 -18.88 -20.40 -2.60
CA PHE A 103 -18.23 -19.27 -1.93
C PHE A 103 -19.26 -18.38 -1.22
N ARG A 104 -20.32 -17.98 -1.92
CA ARG A 104 -21.46 -17.21 -1.38
C ARG A 104 -22.12 -17.90 -0.18
N SER A 105 -22.29 -19.22 -0.20
CA SER A 105 -22.95 -19.95 0.89
C SER A 105 -22.16 -19.92 2.22
N ALA A 106 -20.87 -19.61 2.18
CA ALA A 106 -20.04 -19.37 3.36
C ALA A 106 -20.12 -17.92 3.90
N LEU A 107 -20.89 -17.04 3.24
CA LEU A 107 -21.03 -15.62 3.51
C LEU A 107 -22.50 -15.24 3.79
N SER A 108 -22.72 -14.22 4.60
CA SER A 108 -24.06 -13.76 4.99
C SER A 108 -24.12 -12.24 5.10
N GLU A 109 -24.76 -11.63 4.10
CA GLU A 109 -25.15 -10.22 4.06
C GLU A 109 -26.70 -10.16 4.06
N LYS A 110 -27.30 -9.20 4.76
CA LYS A 110 -28.76 -9.16 5.04
C LYS A 110 -29.42 -7.77 4.89
N ARG A 111 -28.65 -6.72 4.60
CA ARG A 111 -29.09 -5.31 4.61
C ARG A 111 -28.96 -4.63 3.25
N LEU A 112 -27.91 -4.94 2.49
CA LEU A 112 -27.65 -4.37 1.17
C LEU A 112 -28.26 -5.21 0.05
N GLY A 113 -28.43 -6.52 0.27
CA GLY A 113 -28.95 -7.43 -0.74
C GLY A 113 -27.99 -7.65 -1.91
N MET A 114 -26.68 -7.46 -1.71
CA MET A 114 -25.66 -7.53 -2.78
C MET A 114 -25.65 -8.85 -3.56
N PHE A 115 -26.01 -9.97 -2.91
CA PHE A 115 -26.13 -11.28 -3.55
C PHE A 115 -27.50 -11.51 -4.23
N SER A 116 -28.35 -10.50 -4.36
CA SER A 116 -29.65 -10.59 -5.03
C SER A 116 -29.52 -10.84 -6.54
N SER A 117 -28.53 -10.23 -7.20
CA SER A 117 -28.28 -10.49 -8.63
C SER A 117 -27.52 -11.79 -8.90
N TRP A 118 -27.04 -12.49 -7.85
CA TRP A 118 -26.39 -13.80 -7.99
C TRP A 118 -27.46 -14.90 -8.20
N THR A 119 -28.10 -14.86 -9.37
CA THR A 119 -29.18 -15.76 -9.80
C THR A 119 -29.09 -16.04 -11.30
N GLY A 120 -29.71 -17.12 -11.77
CA GLY A 120 -29.60 -17.57 -13.16
C GLY A 120 -28.17 -17.99 -13.52
N ASP A 121 -27.90 -18.08 -14.83
CA ASP A 121 -26.60 -18.57 -15.33
C ASP A 121 -25.60 -17.45 -15.66
N ASP A 122 -26.06 -16.23 -15.92
CA ASP A 122 -25.25 -15.11 -16.41
C ASP A 122 -24.39 -14.44 -15.32
N CYS A 123 -23.43 -15.19 -14.77
CA CYS A 123 -22.54 -14.68 -13.74
C CYS A 123 -21.50 -13.68 -14.25
N CYS A 124 -21.21 -13.68 -15.56
CA CYS A 124 -20.25 -12.75 -16.15
C CYS A 124 -20.80 -11.32 -16.32
N SER A 125 -22.11 -11.16 -16.52
CA SER A 125 -22.73 -9.87 -16.86
C SER A 125 -23.74 -9.35 -15.82
N GLN A 126 -24.31 -10.22 -14.98
CA GLN A 126 -25.39 -9.84 -14.05
C GLN A 126 -25.00 -9.90 -12.56
N TRP A 127 -24.00 -10.72 -12.17
CA TRP A 127 -23.69 -10.96 -10.77
C TRP A 127 -22.81 -9.84 -10.20
N TYR A 128 -23.27 -9.20 -9.11
CA TYR A 128 -22.55 -8.05 -8.55
C TYR A 128 -21.15 -8.44 -8.09
N GLY A 129 -20.15 -7.66 -8.52
CA GLY A 129 -18.76 -7.89 -8.18
C GLY A 129 -18.11 -9.10 -8.87
N VAL A 130 -18.75 -9.73 -9.85
CA VAL A 130 -18.15 -10.80 -10.64
C VAL A 130 -17.78 -10.25 -12.03
N SER A 131 -16.64 -10.67 -12.57
CA SER A 131 -16.27 -10.39 -13.96
C SER A 131 -15.45 -11.54 -14.55
N CYS A 132 -15.59 -11.74 -15.86
CA CYS A 132 -14.99 -12.85 -16.59
C CYS A 132 -13.94 -12.37 -17.59
N ASP A 133 -12.92 -13.20 -17.84
CA ASP A 133 -11.97 -12.98 -18.92
C ASP A 133 -12.71 -13.07 -20.28
N PRO A 134 -12.61 -12.04 -21.15
CA PRO A 134 -13.42 -11.94 -22.37
C PRO A 134 -12.98 -12.91 -23.48
N THR A 135 -11.86 -13.61 -23.32
CA THR A 135 -11.34 -14.59 -24.29
C THR A 135 -11.80 -16.01 -23.98
N THR A 136 -11.97 -16.32 -22.69
CA THR A 136 -12.21 -17.68 -22.18
C THR A 136 -13.57 -17.85 -21.50
N GLY A 137 -14.27 -16.76 -21.15
CA GLY A 137 -15.54 -16.78 -20.42
C GLY A 137 -15.43 -17.28 -18.97
N ARG A 138 -14.21 -17.49 -18.46
CA ARG A 138 -13.93 -17.95 -17.09
C ARG A 138 -13.96 -16.76 -16.13
N VAL A 139 -14.39 -17.00 -14.90
CA VAL A 139 -14.39 -15.94 -13.87
C VAL A 139 -12.94 -15.55 -13.55
N ALA A 140 -12.65 -14.26 -13.73
CA ALA A 140 -11.32 -13.68 -13.55
C ALA A 140 -11.28 -12.79 -12.30
N ASP A 141 -12.34 -12.05 -12.00
CA ASP A 141 -12.33 -11.10 -10.90
C ASP A 141 -13.57 -11.27 -10.00
N VAL A 142 -13.33 -11.29 -8.68
CA VAL A 142 -14.35 -11.25 -7.63
C VAL A 142 -14.04 -10.07 -6.73
N SER A 143 -14.90 -9.05 -6.73
CA SER A 143 -14.71 -7.76 -6.04
C SER A 143 -15.96 -7.34 -5.27
N LEU A 144 -15.89 -7.48 -3.95
CA LEU A 144 -16.98 -7.19 -3.01
C LEU A 144 -16.46 -6.22 -1.94
N ARG A 145 -16.88 -4.95 -1.97
CA ARG A 145 -16.33 -3.88 -1.11
C ARG A 145 -17.34 -3.36 -0.07
N GLY A 146 -16.90 -3.22 1.18
CA GLY A 146 -17.71 -2.82 2.33
C GLY A 146 -17.67 -1.33 2.71
N GLU A 147 -17.13 -0.46 1.85
CA GLU A 147 -16.90 0.97 2.14
C GLU A 147 -17.93 1.89 1.46
N SER A 148 -18.12 3.11 1.96
CA SER A 148 -19.13 4.07 1.47
C SER A 148 -18.91 4.60 0.05
N GLN A 149 -17.76 4.31 -0.57
CA GLN A 149 -17.50 4.58 -1.99
C GLN A 149 -18.07 3.48 -2.93
N ASP A 150 -18.51 2.34 -2.39
CA ASP A 150 -19.24 1.33 -3.15
C ASP A 150 -20.65 1.85 -3.55
N PRO A 151 -21.06 1.76 -4.83
CA PRO A 151 -22.35 2.28 -5.29
C PRO A 151 -23.59 1.68 -4.61
N ILE A 152 -23.53 0.45 -4.09
CA ILE A 152 -24.65 -0.15 -3.34
C ILE A 152 -24.72 0.47 -1.95
N ILE A 153 -23.58 0.67 -1.29
CA ILE A 153 -23.52 1.24 0.06
C ILE A 153 -23.93 2.71 0.02
N ALA A 154 -23.42 3.49 -0.93
CA ALA A 154 -23.82 4.89 -1.15
C ALA A 154 -25.34 5.05 -1.35
N ARG A 155 -25.99 4.14 -2.10
CA ARG A 155 -27.45 4.12 -2.31
C ARG A 155 -28.25 3.71 -1.08
N SER A 156 -27.66 2.96 -0.15
CA SER A 156 -28.34 2.47 1.06
C SER A 156 -28.42 3.50 2.19
N GLY A 157 -27.66 4.59 2.13
CA GLY A 157 -27.51 5.56 3.21
C GLY A 157 -26.70 5.05 4.41
N LEU A 158 -26.24 3.79 4.40
CA LEU A 158 -25.36 3.24 5.42
C LEU A 158 -23.93 3.72 5.22
N SER A 159 -23.24 4.07 6.30
CA SER A 159 -21.84 4.52 6.24
C SER A 159 -20.83 3.39 5.96
N ARG A 160 -21.20 2.13 6.20
CA ARG A 160 -20.34 0.93 6.10
C ARG A 160 -21.18 -0.32 5.83
N GLY A 161 -20.62 -1.27 5.08
CA GLY A 161 -21.15 -2.61 4.89
C GLY A 161 -20.98 -3.51 6.11
N LEU A 162 -21.69 -4.64 6.13
CA LEU A 162 -21.61 -5.63 7.22
C LEU A 162 -21.94 -7.04 6.70
N MET A 163 -20.92 -7.87 6.48
CA MET A 163 -21.08 -9.25 6.02
C MET A 163 -20.37 -10.21 6.97
N TYR A 164 -21.09 -11.22 7.44
CA TYR A 164 -20.58 -12.30 8.28
C TYR A 164 -20.14 -13.49 7.42
N GLY A 165 -19.34 -14.39 7.99
CA GLY A 165 -18.97 -15.65 7.35
C GLY A 165 -17.46 -15.84 7.25
N ARG A 166 -17.01 -16.63 6.27
CA ARG A 166 -15.60 -16.91 5.98
C ARG A 166 -15.34 -16.95 4.48
N ILE A 167 -14.07 -16.78 4.09
CA ILE A 167 -13.63 -17.09 2.73
C ILE A 167 -13.71 -18.62 2.56
N SER A 168 -14.60 -19.09 1.69
CA SER A 168 -14.70 -20.52 1.38
C SER A 168 -13.49 -20.95 0.54
N PRO A 169 -12.82 -22.09 0.84
CA PRO A 169 -11.81 -22.67 -0.05
C PRO A 169 -12.32 -22.98 -1.46
N GLU A 170 -13.65 -23.03 -1.64
CA GLU A 170 -14.32 -23.18 -2.93
C GLU A 170 -13.99 -22.08 -3.95
N ILE A 171 -13.57 -20.88 -3.49
CA ILE A 171 -13.05 -19.83 -4.37
C ILE A 171 -11.84 -20.31 -5.19
N CYS A 172 -11.08 -21.28 -4.69
CA CYS A 172 -9.90 -21.83 -5.34
C CYS A 172 -10.22 -22.74 -6.54
N ARG A 173 -11.50 -23.06 -6.82
CA ARG A 173 -11.92 -23.70 -8.08
C ARG A 173 -11.95 -22.74 -9.27
N LEU A 174 -11.88 -21.43 -9.02
CA LEU A 174 -11.74 -20.40 -10.05
C LEU A 174 -10.28 -20.35 -10.54
N ASP A 175 -9.84 -21.35 -11.29
CA ASP A 175 -8.44 -21.52 -11.77
C ASP A 175 -7.91 -20.34 -12.61
N ARG A 176 -8.78 -19.43 -13.05
CA ARG A 176 -8.44 -18.20 -13.81
C ARG A 176 -8.52 -16.90 -13.01
N LEU A 177 -8.78 -16.98 -11.70
CA LEU A 177 -8.94 -15.80 -10.85
C LEU A 177 -7.66 -14.93 -10.82
N THR A 178 -7.74 -13.73 -11.40
CA THR A 178 -6.76 -12.65 -11.36
C THR A 178 -6.94 -11.75 -10.15
N THR A 179 -8.16 -11.58 -9.66
CA THR A 179 -8.46 -10.62 -8.57
C THR A 179 -9.41 -11.21 -7.55
N LEU A 180 -9.00 -11.20 -6.27
CA LEU A 180 -9.88 -11.40 -5.13
C LEU A 180 -9.83 -10.16 -4.22
N ILE A 181 -10.90 -9.38 -4.25
CA ILE A 181 -11.11 -8.18 -3.43
C ILE A 181 -12.34 -8.45 -2.54
N LEU A 182 -12.15 -8.46 -1.22
CA LEU A 182 -13.20 -8.74 -0.23
C LEU A 182 -13.00 -7.83 0.98
N THR A 183 -13.17 -6.52 0.79
CA THR A 183 -12.69 -5.51 1.75
C THR A 183 -13.80 -5.00 2.68
N ASP A 184 -13.41 -4.66 3.91
CA ASP A 184 -14.15 -3.77 4.80
C ASP A 184 -15.55 -4.21 5.23
N TRP A 185 -15.84 -5.51 5.17
CA TRP A 185 -17.09 -6.08 5.64
C TRP A 185 -17.16 -6.22 7.17
N LYS A 186 -16.06 -5.93 7.87
CA LYS A 186 -15.87 -5.82 9.33
C LYS A 186 -16.26 -7.05 10.18
N GLN A 187 -16.80 -8.14 9.60
CA GLN A 187 -17.24 -9.36 10.29
C GLN A 187 -16.86 -10.69 9.58
N ILE A 188 -16.30 -10.67 8.36
CA ILE A 188 -15.77 -11.87 7.71
C ILE A 188 -14.55 -12.37 8.50
N SER A 189 -14.51 -13.64 8.85
CA SER A 189 -13.52 -14.20 9.79
C SER A 189 -13.04 -15.61 9.40
N GLY A 190 -12.11 -16.15 10.17
CA GLY A 190 -11.39 -17.39 9.85
C GLY A 190 -10.11 -17.14 9.02
N PRO A 191 -9.42 -18.20 8.59
CA PRO A 191 -8.14 -18.07 7.89
C PRO A 191 -8.29 -17.65 6.44
N VAL A 192 -7.23 -17.03 5.92
CA VAL A 192 -6.97 -16.94 4.47
C VAL A 192 -6.79 -18.37 3.95
N PRO A 193 -7.64 -18.88 3.02
CA PRO A 193 -7.55 -20.27 2.60
C PRO A 193 -6.21 -20.57 1.92
N PRO A 194 -5.43 -21.58 2.39
CA PRO A 194 -4.11 -21.87 1.82
C PRO A 194 -4.13 -22.19 0.32
N CYS A 195 -5.23 -22.75 -0.20
CA CYS A 195 -5.38 -23.01 -1.63
C CYS A 195 -5.30 -21.77 -2.53
N LEU A 196 -5.44 -20.55 -1.98
CA LEU A 196 -5.22 -19.31 -2.74
C LEU A 196 -3.79 -19.20 -3.28
N THR A 197 -2.79 -19.84 -2.64
CA THR A 197 -1.40 -19.88 -3.13
C THR A 197 -1.22 -20.73 -4.39
N SER A 198 -2.22 -21.54 -4.73
CA SER A 198 -2.22 -22.44 -5.89
C SER A 198 -2.89 -21.83 -7.13
N LEU A 199 -3.36 -20.57 -7.06
CA LEU A 199 -4.03 -19.88 -8.17
C LEU A 199 -2.99 -19.20 -9.10
N PRO A 200 -2.66 -19.77 -10.28
CA PRO A 200 -1.47 -19.37 -11.05
C PRO A 200 -1.62 -18.01 -11.75
N PHE A 201 -2.82 -17.42 -11.76
CA PHE A 201 -3.11 -16.14 -12.37
C PHE A 201 -3.34 -15.00 -11.36
N LEU A 202 -3.34 -15.27 -10.06
CA LEU A 202 -3.72 -14.26 -9.05
C LEU A 202 -2.73 -13.09 -9.01
N ARG A 203 -3.25 -11.87 -9.24
CA ARG A 203 -2.51 -10.61 -9.30
C ARG A 203 -2.82 -9.68 -8.13
N ILE A 204 -4.04 -9.74 -7.61
CA ILE A 204 -4.53 -8.89 -6.53
C ILE A 204 -5.22 -9.77 -5.50
N LEU A 205 -4.72 -9.75 -4.26
CA LEU A 205 -5.39 -10.29 -3.09
C LEU A 205 -5.56 -9.17 -2.06
N ASP A 206 -6.79 -8.66 -1.93
CA ASP A 206 -7.14 -7.48 -1.12
C ASP A 206 -8.27 -7.83 -0.14
N LEU A 207 -7.91 -8.05 1.12
CA LEU A 207 -8.77 -8.58 2.18
C LEU A 207 -8.86 -7.64 3.40
N VAL A 208 -8.52 -6.37 3.22
CA VAL A 208 -8.40 -5.37 4.30
C VAL A 208 -9.70 -5.20 5.10
N GLY A 209 -9.58 -4.89 6.40
CA GLY A 209 -10.69 -4.38 7.21
C GLY A 209 -11.72 -5.44 7.64
N ASN A 210 -11.26 -6.68 7.86
CA ASN A 210 -12.11 -7.81 8.25
C ASN A 210 -11.71 -8.34 9.65
N ARG A 211 -11.99 -9.63 9.91
CA ARG A 211 -11.62 -10.34 11.14
C ARG A 211 -10.91 -11.66 10.80
N LEU A 212 -10.15 -11.68 9.70
CA LEU A 212 -9.39 -12.85 9.27
C LEU A 212 -8.26 -13.13 10.26
N SER A 213 -7.98 -14.41 10.52
CA SER A 213 -7.14 -14.84 11.64
C SER A 213 -6.24 -16.04 11.27
N GLY A 214 -5.20 -16.29 12.07
CA GLY A 214 -4.17 -17.26 11.69
C GLY A 214 -3.12 -16.66 10.75
N PRO A 215 -2.17 -17.46 10.23
CA PRO A 215 -1.05 -16.95 9.45
C PRO A 215 -1.42 -16.57 8.01
N VAL A 216 -0.56 -15.77 7.37
CA VAL A 216 -0.46 -15.75 5.90
C VAL A 216 0.07 -17.13 5.48
N PRO A 217 -0.52 -17.83 4.49
CA PRO A 217 -0.09 -19.17 4.11
C PRO A 217 1.40 -19.23 3.73
N ASP A 218 2.12 -20.25 4.22
CA ASP A 218 3.58 -20.37 4.04
C ASP A 218 4.00 -20.48 2.57
N ASP A 219 3.13 -21.01 1.70
CA ASP A 219 3.31 -21.14 0.25
C ASP A 219 3.06 -19.84 -0.56
N ILE A 220 2.86 -18.68 0.09
CA ILE A 220 2.46 -17.44 -0.61
C ILE A 220 3.39 -17.08 -1.78
N GLY A 221 4.69 -17.37 -1.67
CA GLY A 221 5.71 -17.16 -2.72
C GLY A 221 5.45 -17.86 -4.06
N ASN A 222 4.58 -18.87 -4.11
CA ASN A 222 4.19 -19.54 -5.36
C ASN A 222 3.41 -18.62 -6.32
N LEU A 223 2.82 -17.54 -5.81
CA LEU A 223 2.05 -16.57 -6.59
C LEU A 223 2.94 -15.58 -7.36
N SER A 224 3.74 -16.10 -8.29
CA SER A 224 4.70 -15.35 -9.13
C SER A 224 4.11 -14.13 -9.87
N ARG A 225 2.78 -14.05 -10.06
CA ARG A 225 2.05 -12.94 -10.69
C ARG A 225 1.44 -11.93 -9.70
N LEU A 226 1.55 -12.15 -8.39
CA LEU A 226 0.94 -11.28 -7.38
C LEU A 226 1.62 -9.92 -7.37
N THR A 227 0.84 -8.88 -7.63
CA THR A 227 1.25 -7.47 -7.66
C THR A 227 0.79 -6.70 -6.41
N VAL A 228 -0.31 -7.14 -5.79
CA VAL A 228 -0.87 -6.56 -4.56
C VAL A 228 -1.20 -7.69 -3.58
N LEU A 229 -0.63 -7.59 -2.37
CA LEU A 229 -1.02 -8.39 -1.21
C LEU A 229 -1.41 -7.45 -0.07
N ASN A 230 -2.70 -7.33 0.20
CA ASN A 230 -3.25 -6.53 1.29
C ASN A 230 -4.11 -7.40 2.20
N VAL A 231 -3.68 -7.53 3.46
CA VAL A 231 -4.44 -8.19 4.53
C VAL A 231 -4.51 -7.30 5.79
N ALA A 232 -4.34 -5.99 5.62
CA ALA A 232 -4.30 -5.03 6.72
C ALA A 232 -5.60 -4.98 7.54
N ASN A 233 -5.55 -4.42 8.75
CA ASN A 233 -6.72 -4.22 9.61
C ASN A 233 -7.52 -5.51 9.83
N ASN A 234 -6.84 -6.57 10.27
CA ASN A 234 -7.37 -7.91 10.50
C ASN A 234 -6.85 -8.47 11.85
N GLN A 235 -6.84 -9.80 12.01
CA GLN A 235 -6.32 -10.50 13.18
C GLN A 235 -5.25 -11.54 12.78
N ILE A 236 -4.59 -11.33 11.62
CA ILE A 236 -3.55 -12.22 11.07
C ILE A 236 -2.39 -12.34 12.05
N SER A 237 -1.93 -13.56 12.29
CA SER A 237 -0.91 -13.91 13.28
C SER A 237 0.25 -14.69 12.64
N GLY A 238 1.04 -15.41 13.43
CA GLY A 238 2.23 -16.12 12.93
C GLY A 238 3.36 -15.15 12.58
N SER A 239 4.14 -15.50 11.56
CA SER A 239 5.25 -14.69 11.04
C SER A 239 5.08 -14.36 9.56
N ILE A 240 5.89 -13.43 9.07
CA ILE A 240 6.03 -13.17 7.63
C ILE A 240 6.61 -14.44 6.98
N PRO A 241 5.95 -15.07 5.98
CA PRO A 241 6.46 -16.30 5.37
C PRO A 241 7.83 -16.12 4.73
N THR A 242 8.72 -17.10 4.90
CA THR A 242 10.05 -17.11 4.29
C THR A 242 9.99 -17.24 2.75
N SER A 243 8.86 -17.69 2.20
CA SER A 243 8.62 -17.71 0.74
C SER A 243 8.21 -16.35 0.17
N LEU A 244 7.77 -15.39 1.00
CA LEU A 244 7.24 -14.10 0.53
C LEU A 244 8.23 -13.35 -0.39
N PRO A 245 9.55 -13.33 -0.14
CA PRO A 245 10.52 -12.71 -1.04
C PRO A 245 10.63 -13.31 -2.46
N ALA A 246 10.02 -14.47 -2.73
CA ALA A 246 9.91 -15.04 -4.07
C ALA A 246 8.87 -14.34 -4.96
N LEU A 247 8.02 -13.47 -4.39
CA LEU A 247 7.01 -12.68 -5.10
C LEU A 247 7.64 -11.55 -5.94
N SER A 248 8.37 -11.94 -6.99
CA SER A 248 9.13 -11.03 -7.87
C SER A 248 8.27 -9.95 -8.56
N SER A 249 6.97 -10.16 -8.72
CA SER A 249 6.02 -9.19 -9.29
C SER A 249 5.39 -8.23 -8.27
N LEU A 250 5.66 -8.39 -6.96
CA LEU A 250 4.93 -7.66 -5.91
C LEU A 250 5.31 -6.18 -5.90
N VAL A 251 4.31 -5.30 -6.02
CA VAL A 251 4.47 -3.83 -6.03
C VAL A 251 3.98 -3.21 -4.73
N HIS A 252 2.93 -3.78 -4.13
CA HIS A 252 2.36 -3.32 -2.86
C HIS A 252 2.13 -4.48 -1.89
N LEU A 253 2.69 -4.32 -0.69
CA LEU A 253 2.48 -5.20 0.45
C LEU A 253 1.90 -4.36 1.59
N ASP A 254 0.72 -4.73 2.09
CA ASP A 254 0.14 -4.17 3.31
C ASP A 254 -0.31 -5.28 4.27
N LEU A 255 0.41 -5.35 5.38
CA LEU A 255 0.20 -6.26 6.51
C LEU A 255 -0.19 -5.48 7.78
N SER A 256 -0.39 -4.16 7.70
CA SER A 256 -0.52 -3.27 8.85
C SER A 256 -1.72 -3.56 9.75
N ASN A 257 -1.63 -3.18 11.02
CA ASN A 257 -2.67 -3.35 12.03
C ASN A 257 -3.18 -4.81 12.14
N ASN A 258 -2.28 -5.69 12.58
CA ASN A 258 -2.48 -7.14 12.70
C ASN A 258 -1.75 -7.68 13.96
N GLN A 259 -1.53 -8.99 14.04
CA GLN A 259 -0.89 -9.69 15.15
C GLN A 259 0.42 -10.41 14.74
N ILE A 260 0.99 -10.07 13.59
CA ILE A 260 2.15 -10.73 12.98
C ILE A 260 3.41 -10.49 13.83
N SER A 261 4.26 -11.50 13.95
CA SER A 261 5.38 -11.57 14.89
C SER A 261 6.63 -12.24 14.28
N GLY A 262 7.73 -12.28 15.02
CA GLY A 262 9.00 -12.79 14.49
C GLY A 262 9.69 -11.79 13.55
N PRO A 263 10.77 -12.20 12.87
CA PRO A 263 11.60 -11.31 12.06
C PRO A 263 11.07 -11.06 10.65
N ILE A 264 11.54 -9.97 10.06
CA ILE A 264 11.52 -9.76 8.61
C ILE A 264 12.51 -10.79 8.00
N PRO A 265 12.12 -11.57 6.97
CA PRO A 265 13.02 -12.54 6.34
C PRO A 265 14.32 -11.88 5.84
N GLY A 266 15.48 -12.52 6.03
CA GLY A 266 16.77 -11.96 5.63
C GLY A 266 16.85 -11.58 4.15
N ASP A 267 16.13 -12.31 3.30
CA ASP A 267 16.06 -12.13 1.85
C ASP A 267 14.97 -11.14 1.36
N PHE A 268 14.33 -10.37 2.25
CA PHE A 268 13.25 -9.43 1.89
C PHE A 268 13.65 -8.44 0.77
N GLY A 269 14.94 -8.11 0.68
CA GLY A 269 15.56 -7.36 -0.42
C GLY A 269 15.36 -7.93 -1.85
N ASN A 270 14.93 -9.18 -1.99
CA ASN A 270 14.65 -9.81 -3.29
C ASN A 270 13.33 -9.36 -3.92
N LEU A 271 12.48 -8.64 -3.19
CA LEU A 271 11.26 -8.00 -3.68
C LEU A 271 11.56 -6.76 -4.55
N ARG A 272 12.27 -6.95 -5.67
CA ARG A 272 12.81 -5.87 -6.51
C ARG A 272 11.76 -4.97 -7.17
N MET A 273 10.52 -5.43 -7.27
CA MET A 273 9.39 -4.64 -7.78
C MET A 273 8.62 -3.86 -6.71
N LEU A 274 8.89 -4.12 -5.42
CA LEU A 274 8.10 -3.56 -4.33
C LEU A 274 8.35 -2.07 -4.19
N SER A 275 7.25 -1.31 -4.21
CA SER A 275 7.26 0.15 -4.09
C SER A 275 6.77 0.62 -2.72
N ARG A 276 5.82 -0.09 -2.11
CA ARG A 276 5.27 0.25 -0.78
C ARG A 276 5.18 -0.99 0.10
N ALA A 277 5.80 -0.92 1.27
CA ALA A 277 5.84 -1.95 2.30
C ALA A 277 5.26 -1.41 3.61
N LEU A 278 3.99 -1.73 3.89
CA LEU A 278 3.28 -1.28 5.09
C LEU A 278 3.12 -2.46 6.06
N LEU A 279 3.78 -2.40 7.21
CA LEU A 279 3.84 -3.49 8.20
C LEU A 279 3.64 -2.98 9.64
N SER A 280 3.26 -1.73 9.81
CA SER A 280 3.10 -1.09 11.13
C SER A 280 1.99 -1.70 11.98
N ARG A 281 2.01 -1.39 13.29
CA ARG A 281 1.00 -1.83 14.28
C ARG A 281 0.88 -3.36 14.31
N ASN A 282 2.02 -4.01 14.52
CA ASN A 282 2.16 -5.47 14.59
C ASN A 282 3.04 -5.84 15.81
N ARG A 283 3.65 -7.04 15.81
CA ARG A 283 4.54 -7.57 16.86
C ARG A 283 5.88 -8.03 16.26
N ILE A 284 6.26 -7.53 15.08
CA ILE A 284 7.48 -7.88 14.34
C ILE A 284 8.71 -7.51 15.18
N SER A 285 9.74 -8.35 15.19
CA SER A 285 10.86 -8.31 16.15
C SER A 285 12.20 -8.63 15.51
N GLY A 286 13.32 -8.24 16.13
CA GLY A 286 14.65 -8.38 15.53
C GLY A 286 15.00 -7.20 14.63
N GLY A 287 16.14 -7.28 13.93
CA GLY A 287 16.66 -6.17 13.12
C GLY A 287 16.01 -6.04 11.75
N ILE A 288 16.19 -4.87 11.13
CA ILE A 288 15.86 -4.65 9.71
C ILE A 288 16.96 -5.32 8.87
N PRO A 289 16.63 -6.20 7.90
CA PRO A 289 17.66 -6.83 7.06
C PRO A 289 18.39 -5.80 6.19
N SER A 290 19.72 -5.87 6.14
CA SER A 290 20.54 -5.00 5.27
C SER A 290 20.21 -5.15 3.77
N SER A 291 19.62 -6.29 3.39
CA SER A 291 19.14 -6.58 2.03
C SER A 291 18.05 -5.63 1.55
N VAL A 292 17.31 -4.96 2.45
CA VAL A 292 16.31 -3.93 2.08
C VAL A 292 16.95 -2.79 1.27
N GLY A 293 18.24 -2.50 1.49
CA GLY A 293 19.03 -1.57 0.66
C GLY A 293 19.14 -1.93 -0.83
N HIS A 294 18.79 -3.16 -1.21
CA HIS A 294 18.79 -3.62 -2.61
C HIS A 294 17.46 -3.38 -3.35
N MET A 295 16.43 -2.87 -2.67
CA MET A 295 15.07 -2.71 -3.20
C MET A 295 14.94 -1.42 -4.01
N ALA A 296 15.47 -1.42 -5.23
CA ALA A 296 15.62 -0.25 -6.10
C ALA A 296 14.32 0.51 -6.50
N ARG A 297 13.14 0.03 -6.08
CA ARG A 297 11.83 0.66 -6.30
C ARG A 297 11.09 1.05 -5.02
N LEU A 298 11.63 0.69 -3.84
CA LEU A 298 10.98 0.91 -2.54
C LEU A 298 10.96 2.41 -2.22
N ALA A 299 9.77 2.99 -2.24
CA ALA A 299 9.52 4.41 -2.01
C ALA A 299 8.95 4.70 -0.62
N ASP A 300 8.29 3.73 0.00
CA ASP A 300 7.64 3.85 1.30
C ASP A 300 7.82 2.56 2.12
N LEU A 301 8.41 2.69 3.31
CA LEU A 301 8.62 1.62 4.28
C LEU A 301 8.09 2.04 5.65
N ASP A 302 6.92 1.51 6.03
CA ASP A 302 6.32 1.72 7.34
C ASP A 302 6.42 0.45 8.20
N LEU A 303 7.22 0.56 9.25
CA LEU A 303 7.49 -0.46 10.26
C LEU A 303 7.09 0.02 11.66
N ALA A 304 6.42 1.17 11.79
CA ALA A 304 6.13 1.82 13.07
C ALA A 304 5.24 0.97 14.00
N HIS A 305 5.30 1.22 15.31
CA HIS A 305 4.54 0.47 16.32
C HIS A 305 4.74 -1.06 16.23
N ASN A 306 5.98 -1.51 16.35
CA ASN A 306 6.38 -2.92 16.35
C ASN A 306 7.31 -3.21 17.54
N ARG A 307 8.18 -4.23 17.43
CA ARG A 307 9.18 -4.64 18.44
C ARG A 307 10.56 -4.79 17.80
N ILE A 308 10.80 -4.11 16.68
CA ILE A 308 12.03 -4.18 15.88
C ILE A 308 13.18 -3.59 16.70
N SER A 309 14.35 -4.21 16.65
CA SER A 309 15.43 -4.02 17.62
C SER A 309 16.82 -4.15 17.00
N GLY A 310 17.79 -3.40 17.51
CA GLY A 310 19.13 -3.29 16.94
C GLY A 310 19.26 -2.06 16.05
N GLU A 311 20.33 -2.02 15.27
CA GLU A 311 20.70 -0.85 14.46
C GLU A 311 19.86 -0.68 13.19
N ILE A 312 19.78 0.56 12.70
CA ILE A 312 19.23 0.89 11.38
C ILE A 312 20.31 0.61 10.33
N PRO A 313 20.07 -0.25 9.32
CA PRO A 313 21.07 -0.52 8.29
C PRO A 313 21.37 0.73 7.45
N GLY A 314 22.64 1.15 7.42
CA GLY A 314 23.09 2.26 6.58
C GLY A 314 22.81 2.08 5.07
N SER A 315 22.57 0.83 4.62
CA SER A 315 22.15 0.52 3.25
C SER A 315 20.77 1.07 2.88
N LEU A 316 19.92 1.44 3.86
CA LEU A 316 18.67 2.16 3.60
C LEU A 316 18.91 3.54 2.97
N GLY A 317 19.99 4.22 3.34
CA GLY A 317 20.40 5.50 2.73
C GLY A 317 20.82 5.39 1.26
N SER A 318 21.05 4.16 0.77
CA SER A 318 21.39 3.87 -0.63
C SER A 318 20.19 3.48 -1.49
N VAL A 319 18.96 3.40 -0.94
CA VAL A 319 17.76 3.05 -1.70
C VAL A 319 17.36 4.25 -2.59
N PRO A 320 17.43 4.14 -3.94
CA PRO A 320 17.44 5.34 -4.80
C PRO A 320 16.16 6.19 -4.83
N VAL A 321 15.03 5.63 -4.39
CA VAL A 321 13.71 6.27 -4.44
C VAL A 321 12.98 6.28 -3.09
N LEU A 322 13.66 5.91 -2.00
CA LEU A 322 13.06 5.88 -0.66
C LEU A 322 12.68 7.31 -0.25
N SER A 323 11.38 7.54 -0.07
CA SER A 323 10.78 8.86 0.18
C SER A 323 10.13 8.96 1.57
N SER A 324 9.68 7.83 2.09
CA SER A 324 9.07 7.68 3.42
C SER A 324 9.71 6.48 4.14
N LEU A 325 10.21 6.74 5.35
CA LEU A 325 10.73 5.73 6.28
C LEU A 325 10.15 5.98 7.68
N SER A 326 9.20 5.14 8.09
CA SER A 326 8.53 5.23 9.39
C SER A 326 8.95 4.06 10.28
N LEU A 327 9.84 4.32 11.23
CA LEU A 327 10.38 3.35 12.19
C LEU A 327 9.94 3.63 13.64
N GLY A 328 9.15 4.67 13.88
CA GLY A 328 8.80 5.13 15.22
C GLY A 328 8.04 4.11 16.08
N SER A 329 8.14 4.23 17.40
CA SER A 329 7.59 3.29 18.39
C SER A 329 8.09 1.84 18.19
N ASN A 330 9.40 1.66 18.27
CA ASN A 330 10.09 0.36 18.18
C ASN A 330 11.10 0.23 19.34
N ARG A 331 12.18 -0.54 19.16
CA ARG A 331 13.26 -0.79 20.11
C ARG A 331 14.63 -0.66 19.42
N LEU A 332 14.72 0.20 18.40
CA LEU A 332 15.96 0.44 17.66
C LEU A 332 16.99 1.13 18.56
N THR A 333 18.27 0.81 18.33
CA THR A 333 19.42 1.21 19.14
C THR A 333 20.59 1.63 18.24
N GLY A 334 21.66 2.16 18.81
CA GLY A 334 22.81 2.64 18.04
C GLY A 334 22.56 4.01 17.41
N GLN A 335 23.49 4.43 16.56
CA GLN A 335 23.50 5.76 15.96
C GLN A 335 22.59 5.87 14.73
N ILE A 336 22.13 7.08 14.43
CA ILE A 336 21.46 7.38 13.15
C ILE A 336 22.51 7.27 12.02
N PRO A 337 22.35 6.40 11.00
CA PRO A 337 23.35 6.25 9.97
C PRO A 337 23.50 7.53 9.13
N THR A 338 24.72 8.05 9.00
CA THR A 338 25.03 9.24 8.18
C THR A 338 24.45 9.15 6.76
N ALA A 339 24.57 7.98 6.13
CA ALA A 339 24.06 7.72 4.79
C ALA A 339 22.52 7.89 4.66
N LEU A 340 21.77 7.71 5.75
CA LEU A 340 20.32 7.89 5.76
C LEU A 340 19.94 9.38 5.69
N LEU A 341 20.58 10.23 6.51
CA LEU A 341 20.33 11.68 6.53
C LEU A 341 20.88 12.39 5.28
N SER A 342 21.97 11.89 4.71
CA SER A 342 22.54 12.37 3.43
C SER A 342 21.82 11.83 2.18
N SER A 343 20.78 11.00 2.33
CA SER A 343 20.03 10.48 1.19
C SER A 343 19.25 11.60 0.47
N ARG A 344 19.08 11.48 -0.85
CA ARG A 344 18.55 12.57 -1.71
C ARG A 344 17.05 12.49 -1.99
N GLY A 345 16.38 11.41 -1.58
CA GLY A 345 14.96 11.18 -1.86
C GLY A 345 14.08 11.21 -0.60
N LEU A 346 14.67 11.07 0.58
CA LEU A 346 13.95 10.84 1.83
C LEU A 346 13.33 12.14 2.35
N GLY A 347 12.05 12.35 2.04
CA GLY A 347 11.29 13.52 2.50
C GLY A 347 10.54 13.31 3.82
N ILE A 348 10.38 12.07 4.26
CA ILE A 348 9.65 11.73 5.48
C ILE A 348 10.48 10.71 6.26
N LEU A 349 10.98 11.11 7.42
CA LEU A 349 11.73 10.25 8.33
C LEU A 349 11.15 10.34 9.75
N ASN A 350 10.66 9.22 10.27
CA ASN A 350 10.21 9.09 11.65
C ASN A 350 11.00 7.99 12.37
N LEU A 351 11.82 8.37 13.34
CA LEU A 351 12.59 7.49 14.22
C LEU A 351 12.12 7.56 15.68
N SER A 352 11.01 8.25 15.99
CA SER A 352 10.69 8.62 17.36
C SER A 352 10.27 7.46 18.25
N ARG A 353 10.40 7.61 19.57
CA ARG A 353 10.04 6.56 20.55
C ARG A 353 10.82 5.26 20.28
N ASN A 354 12.13 5.40 20.19
CA ASN A 354 13.11 4.30 20.10
C ASN A 354 14.17 4.49 21.21
N ALA A 355 15.31 3.83 21.09
CA ALA A 355 16.47 3.99 21.97
C ALA A 355 17.73 4.40 21.16
N MET A 356 17.54 5.17 20.08
CA MET A 356 18.64 5.69 19.25
C MET A 356 19.56 6.58 20.10
N GLU A 357 20.87 6.46 19.91
CA GLU A 357 21.89 7.07 20.79
C GLU A 357 22.98 7.82 20.00
N GLY A 358 23.77 8.63 20.71
CA GLY A 358 24.85 9.43 20.12
C GLY A 358 24.35 10.69 19.40
N GLU A 359 25.25 11.32 18.65
CA GLU A 359 24.97 12.59 17.98
C GLU A 359 24.11 12.42 16.73
N ILE A 360 23.33 13.45 16.38
CA ILE A 360 22.65 13.55 15.10
C ILE A 360 23.69 13.97 14.05
N PRO A 361 23.97 13.19 12.99
CA PRO A 361 25.02 13.53 12.03
C PRO A 361 24.81 14.87 11.32
N ASP A 362 25.82 15.76 11.38
CA ASP A 362 25.77 17.11 10.78
C ASP A 362 26.10 17.07 9.27
N VAL A 363 25.18 16.49 8.49
CA VAL A 363 25.36 16.15 7.07
C VAL A 363 24.18 16.56 6.17
N PHE A 364 23.45 17.59 6.58
CA PHE A 364 22.36 18.18 5.80
C PHE A 364 22.93 19.13 4.74
N GLY A 365 22.13 19.47 3.73
CA GLY A 365 22.55 20.35 2.65
C GLY A 365 21.41 20.71 1.71
N SER A 366 21.69 21.40 0.61
CA SER A 366 20.67 21.84 -0.36
C SER A 366 19.98 20.71 -1.16
N HIS A 367 20.29 19.45 -0.85
CA HIS A 367 19.56 18.26 -1.30
C HIS A 367 18.61 17.68 -0.22
N SER A 368 18.71 18.12 1.04
CA SER A 368 17.86 17.71 2.14
C SER A 368 16.53 18.46 2.06
N TYR A 369 15.46 17.75 1.73
CA TYR A 369 14.10 18.28 1.62
C TYR A 369 13.18 17.41 2.49
N TYR A 370 13.03 17.75 3.77
CA TYR A 370 12.20 17.01 4.71
C TYR A 370 10.83 17.67 4.86
N THR A 371 9.76 16.99 4.44
CA THR A 371 8.39 17.34 4.83
C THR A 371 8.17 17.06 6.33
N ALA A 372 8.75 15.97 6.85
CA ALA A 372 8.77 15.66 8.27
C ALA A 372 10.06 14.93 8.69
N LEU A 373 10.67 15.40 9.78
CA LEU A 373 11.82 14.78 10.45
C LEU A 373 11.52 14.69 11.95
N ASP A 374 11.05 13.53 12.40
CA ASP A 374 10.70 13.26 13.80
C ASP A 374 11.73 12.30 14.43
N LEU A 375 12.56 12.85 15.32
CA LEU A 375 13.59 12.15 16.08
C LEU A 375 13.28 12.13 17.59
N SER A 376 12.08 12.56 17.98
CA SER A 376 11.67 12.74 19.37
C SER A 376 11.69 11.45 20.21
N HIS A 377 11.75 11.55 21.54
CA HIS A 377 11.74 10.41 22.46
C HIS A 377 12.80 9.34 22.11
N ASN A 378 14.07 9.73 22.17
CA ASN A 378 15.24 8.86 21.98
C ASN A 378 16.32 9.19 23.05
N GLN A 379 17.55 8.71 22.87
CA GLN A 379 18.72 8.99 23.72
C GLN A 379 19.78 9.80 22.93
N LEU A 380 19.37 10.59 21.94
CA LEU A 380 20.27 11.37 21.09
C LEU A 380 20.90 12.50 21.89
N SER A 381 22.19 12.76 21.69
CA SER A 381 22.96 13.72 22.48
C SER A 381 23.80 14.66 21.61
N GLY A 382 24.53 15.59 22.24
CA GLY A 382 25.33 16.59 21.53
C GLY A 382 24.50 17.76 20.99
N PRO A 383 25.04 18.54 20.03
CA PRO A 383 24.39 19.74 19.51
C PRO A 383 23.29 19.43 18.49
N VAL A 384 22.42 20.41 18.25
CA VAL A 384 21.54 20.41 17.08
C VAL A 384 22.42 20.62 15.82
N PRO A 385 22.30 19.78 14.76
CA PRO A 385 23.07 19.91 13.53
C PRO A 385 22.98 21.30 12.91
N LYS A 386 24.12 21.98 12.71
CA LYS A 386 24.13 23.33 12.13
C LYS A 386 23.81 23.30 10.64
N THR A 387 24.21 22.24 9.93
CA THR A 387 23.93 22.09 8.49
C THR A 387 22.43 22.05 8.15
N LEU A 388 21.53 21.86 9.13
CA LEU A 388 20.10 22.06 8.95
C LEU A 388 19.74 23.48 8.46
N GLU A 389 20.54 24.50 8.80
CA GLU A 389 20.42 25.86 8.23
C GLU A 389 20.67 25.92 6.71
N THR A 390 21.15 24.83 6.09
CA THR A 390 21.41 24.71 4.65
C THR A 390 20.48 23.72 3.94
N ALA A 391 19.51 23.13 4.66
CA ALA A 391 18.48 22.28 4.08
C ALA A 391 17.61 23.07 3.09
N ALA A 392 17.18 22.43 2.01
CA ALA A 392 16.28 23.05 1.03
C ALA A 392 14.85 23.24 1.58
N PHE A 393 14.42 22.36 2.49
CA PHE A 393 13.16 22.47 3.22
C PHE A 393 13.19 21.57 4.46
N VAL A 394 12.62 22.04 5.58
CA VAL A 394 12.24 21.22 6.74
C VAL A 394 10.87 21.71 7.23
N GLY A 395 9.79 21.02 6.84
CA GLY A 395 8.42 21.46 7.12
C GLY A 395 7.90 21.13 8.52
N HIS A 396 8.39 20.05 9.11
CA HIS A 396 8.17 19.68 10.50
C HIS A 396 9.43 19.03 11.05
N LEU A 397 9.92 19.53 12.18
CA LEU A 397 11.05 19.00 12.92
C LEU A 397 10.61 18.75 14.37
N ASP A 398 10.92 17.58 14.92
CA ASP A 398 10.79 17.29 16.34
C ASP A 398 12.04 16.57 16.86
N LEU A 399 12.72 17.20 17.84
CA LEU A 399 13.91 16.73 18.53
C LEU A 399 13.65 16.57 20.06
N SER A 400 12.40 16.69 20.49
CA SER A 400 12.03 16.75 21.91
C SER A 400 12.18 15.40 22.63
N GLN A 401 12.33 15.43 23.96
CA GLN A 401 12.66 14.26 24.80
C GLN A 401 13.89 13.48 24.29
N ASN A 402 15.04 14.15 24.35
CA ASN A 402 16.38 13.62 24.04
C ASN A 402 17.40 14.20 25.05
N HIS A 403 18.70 13.97 24.84
CA HIS A 403 19.81 14.48 25.65
C HIS A 403 20.64 15.55 24.91
N LEU A 404 19.99 16.35 24.05
CA LEU A 404 20.68 17.39 23.25
C LEU A 404 21.07 18.59 24.13
N CYS A 405 22.16 19.27 23.75
CA CYS A 405 22.71 20.39 24.51
C CYS A 405 23.43 21.42 23.63
N GLY A 406 23.36 22.69 24.01
CA GLY A 406 24.00 23.80 23.31
C GLY A 406 23.00 24.75 22.63
N PRO A 407 23.50 25.74 21.86
CA PRO A 407 22.64 26.69 21.15
C PRO A 407 21.89 26.01 20.01
N ILE A 408 20.58 26.27 19.92
CA ILE A 408 19.79 26.01 18.71
C ILE A 408 20.30 26.99 17.62
N PRO A 409 20.50 26.55 16.36
CA PRO A 409 20.84 27.44 15.25
C PRO A 409 19.71 28.46 14.99
N THR A 410 19.97 29.50 14.19
CA THR A 410 19.12 30.72 14.19
C THR A 410 18.55 31.11 12.84
N ALA A 411 19.04 30.54 11.74
CA ALA A 411 18.39 30.66 10.44
C ALA A 411 17.25 29.64 10.27
N SER A 412 16.40 29.83 9.27
CA SER A 412 15.47 28.79 8.77
C SER A 412 16.20 27.43 8.65
N PRO A 413 15.62 26.33 9.17
CA PRO A 413 14.23 26.20 9.62
C PRO A 413 13.93 26.66 11.06
N PHE A 414 14.94 27.02 11.85
CA PHE A 414 14.77 27.25 13.29
C PHE A 414 14.02 28.54 13.65
N ASP A 415 13.93 29.48 12.71
CA ASP A 415 13.25 30.77 12.85
C ASP A 415 11.71 30.70 12.97
N HIS A 416 11.11 29.55 12.64
CA HIS A 416 9.65 29.33 12.69
C HIS A 416 9.21 28.05 13.41
N LEU A 417 10.12 27.34 14.07
CA LEU A 417 9.80 26.13 14.84
C LEU A 417 9.34 26.47 16.27
N GLU A 418 8.42 25.68 16.81
CA GLU A 418 7.88 25.88 18.16
C GLU A 418 8.81 25.36 19.25
N ALA A 419 8.73 25.94 20.46
CA ALA A 419 9.45 25.46 21.64
C ALA A 419 9.15 23.98 21.99
N ALA A 420 8.00 23.47 21.55
CA ALA A 420 7.63 22.06 21.67
C ALA A 420 8.67 21.13 21.02
N SER A 421 9.14 21.44 19.81
CA SER A 421 10.10 20.65 19.02
C SER A 421 11.48 20.45 19.68
N PHE A 422 11.78 21.18 20.76
CA PHE A 422 13.07 21.12 21.47
C PHE A 422 12.90 20.78 22.96
N ALA A 423 11.66 20.64 23.44
CA ALA A 423 11.35 20.54 24.87
C ALA A 423 11.92 19.26 25.51
N ASN A 424 12.30 19.34 26.79
CA ASN A 424 12.86 18.22 27.55
C ASN A 424 14.14 17.66 26.91
N ASN A 425 15.10 18.54 26.64
CA ASN A 425 16.48 18.21 26.34
C ASN A 425 17.39 18.74 27.46
N ASP A 426 18.54 18.10 27.68
CA ASP A 426 19.42 18.34 28.83
C ASP A 426 19.85 19.81 28.98
N CYS A 427 20.30 20.45 27.89
CA CYS A 427 20.74 21.85 27.93
C CYS A 427 20.67 22.59 26.56
N LEU A 428 19.59 22.40 25.81
CA LEU A 428 19.31 23.26 24.66
C LEU A 428 18.92 24.69 25.09
N CYS A 429 19.40 25.69 24.35
CA CYS A 429 19.16 27.11 24.63
C CYS A 429 19.16 27.96 23.35
N GLY A 430 18.69 29.21 23.44
CA GLY A 430 18.42 30.06 22.27
C GLY A 430 17.03 29.81 21.70
N GLY A 431 16.51 30.76 20.90
CA GLY A 431 15.14 30.70 20.39
C GLY A 431 14.86 29.40 19.62
N PRO A 432 13.69 28.75 19.79
CA PRO A 432 12.50 29.20 20.56
C PRO A 432 12.56 28.96 22.09
N LEU A 433 13.67 28.45 22.63
CA LEU A 433 13.89 28.27 24.07
C LEU A 433 14.48 29.54 24.74
N PRO A 434 14.59 29.59 26.09
CA PRO A 434 15.29 30.68 26.78
C PRO A 434 16.73 30.85 26.30
N ALA A 435 17.24 32.09 26.37
CA ALA A 435 18.60 32.43 25.94
C ALA A 435 19.67 31.60 26.69
N CYS A 436 20.76 31.30 25.99
CA CYS A 436 21.94 30.68 26.59
C CYS A 436 22.55 31.57 27.69
N LYS A 437 23.19 30.94 28.68
CA LYS A 437 23.81 31.58 29.84
C LYS A 437 25.30 31.81 29.63
#